data_AF-A0ABD3UJN7-F1
#
_entry.id   AF-A0ABD3UJN7-F1
#
_cell.length_a   1.000
_cell.length_b   1.000
_cell.length_c   1.000
_cell.angle_alpha   90.00
_cell.angle_beta   90.00
_cell.angle_gamma   90.00
#
_symmetry.space_group_name_H-M   'P 1'
#
loop_
_entity.id
_entity.type
_entity.pdbx_description
1 polymer ?
#
loop_
_entity_poly.entity_id
_entity_poly.type
_entity_poly.pdbx_seq_one_letter_code
_entity_poly.pdbx_strand_id
1 'polypeptide(L)'
;MIRNFIVNHSMRLAMYNEFSKLKLLSVADTRFASMIVMLRRFKVVKQQLQALVISDQWSYYREDDTTRAKLVKDKLLDDTWWGDVDYILTFTEPMYSMLRLCDTDQPCLHLVYEMWDSMICDEEDYICP
;
A
#
# COMPACT_ATOMS: atom_id res chain seq x y z
N MET A 1 -8.35 5.71 3.63
CA MET A 1 -8.78 5.88 5.04
C MET A 1 -7.60 6.12 5.98
N ILE A 2 -6.73 5.13 6.22
CA ILE A 2 -5.61 5.23 7.18
C ILE A 2 -4.68 6.41 6.87
N ARG A 3 -4.33 6.61 5.60
CA ARG A 3 -3.53 7.77 5.17
C ARG A 3 -4.15 9.10 5.59
N ASN A 4 -5.41 9.33 5.21
CA ASN A 4 -6.12 10.58 5.51
C ASN A 4 -6.24 10.78 7.03
N PHE A 5 -6.44 9.69 7.78
CA PHE A 5 -6.44 9.74 9.24
C PHE A 5 -5.10 10.23 9.80
N ILE A 6 -3.96 9.82 9.25
CA ILE A 6 -2.64 10.25 9.74
C ILE A 6 -2.28 11.65 9.25
N VAL A 7 -2.49 11.93 7.96
CA VAL A 7 -1.96 13.14 7.29
C VAL A 7 -2.82 14.38 7.52
N ASN A 8 -4.14 14.24 7.69
CA ASN A 8 -5.04 15.40 7.82
C ASN A 8 -4.93 16.10 9.19
N HIS A 9 -4.27 15.48 10.17
CA HIS A 9 -4.10 16.04 11.50
C HIS A 9 -2.63 16.31 11.77
N SER A 10 -2.27 17.59 11.96
CA SER A 10 -0.89 18.06 12.10
C SER A 10 -0.08 17.29 13.15
N MET A 11 -0.69 16.99 14.31
CA MET A 11 0.00 16.22 15.35
C MET A 11 0.23 14.74 14.98
N ARG A 12 -0.73 14.07 14.34
CA ARG A 12 -0.57 12.66 13.91
C ARG A 12 0.48 12.56 12.80
N LEU A 13 0.52 13.56 11.93
CA LEU A 13 1.56 13.69 10.91
C LEU A 13 2.94 13.94 11.55
N ALA A 14 3.02 14.81 12.56
CA ALA A 14 4.27 15.06 13.29
C ALA A 14 4.79 13.78 13.96
N MET A 15 3.93 13.07 14.70
CA MET A 15 4.28 11.77 15.30
C MET A 15 4.72 10.76 14.24
N TYR A 16 3.99 10.63 13.13
CA TYR A 16 4.39 9.75 12.04
C TYR A 16 5.79 10.08 11.48
N ASN A 17 6.12 11.36 11.35
CA ASN A 17 7.42 11.79 10.87
C ASN A 17 8.56 11.49 11.86
N GLU A 18 8.27 11.28 13.15
CA GLU A 18 9.26 10.79 14.13
C GLU A 18 9.63 9.32 13.87
N PHE A 19 8.66 8.49 13.45
CA PHE A 19 8.88 7.07 13.16
C PHE A 19 9.35 6.81 11.72
N SER A 20 8.95 7.63 10.75
CA SER A 20 9.24 7.43 9.33
C SER A 20 9.68 8.71 8.62
N LYS A 21 10.82 8.65 7.93
CA LYS A 21 11.25 9.71 6.99
C LYS A 21 10.53 9.65 5.65
N LEU A 22 9.85 8.53 5.37
CA LEU A 22 9.13 8.30 4.13
C LEU A 22 7.71 8.85 4.24
N LYS A 23 7.35 9.78 3.35
CA LYS A 23 5.97 10.29 3.29
C LYS A 23 5.00 9.25 2.75
N LEU A 24 3.77 9.22 3.29
CA LEU A 24 2.66 8.49 2.70
C LEU A 24 2.21 9.18 1.41
N LEU A 25 2.13 8.43 0.31
CA LEU A 25 1.82 8.99 -1.00
C LEU A 25 0.37 9.50 -1.07
N SER A 26 0.20 10.66 -1.71
CA SER A 26 -1.09 11.12 -2.23
C SER A 26 -1.14 10.74 -3.69
N VAL A 27 -1.87 9.68 -4.04
CA VAL A 27 -2.14 9.40 -5.45
C VAL A 27 -3.59 9.76 -5.71
N ALA A 28 -3.87 10.40 -6.84
CA ALA A 28 -5.25 10.67 -7.25
C ALA A 28 -5.95 9.33 -7.52
N ASP A 29 -7.17 9.16 -6.99
CA ASP A 29 -7.96 7.92 -7.10
C ASP A 29 -8.32 7.55 -8.57
N THR A 30 -8.07 8.45 -9.52
CA THR A 30 -8.49 8.33 -10.93
C THR A 30 -7.62 7.41 -11.79
N ARG A 31 -6.60 6.75 -11.23
CA ARG A 31 -5.73 5.84 -12.01
C ARG A 31 -5.75 4.43 -11.42
N PHE A 32 -5.95 3.43 -12.27
CA PHE A 32 -6.00 2.00 -11.93
C PHE A 32 -4.83 1.54 -11.03
N ALA A 33 -3.65 2.11 -11.22
CA ALA A 33 -2.45 1.79 -10.43
C ALA A 33 -2.33 2.55 -9.09
N SER A 34 -3.19 3.54 -8.81
CA SER A 34 -3.06 4.41 -7.63
C SER A 34 -3.14 3.62 -6.32
N MET A 35 -4.09 2.69 -6.22
CA MET A 35 -4.26 1.81 -5.07
C MET A 35 -3.04 0.91 -4.87
N ILE A 36 -2.54 0.27 -5.93
CA ILE A 36 -1.37 -0.62 -5.88
C ILE A 36 -0.13 0.16 -5.43
N VAL A 37 0.12 1.34 -5.98
CA VAL A 37 1.23 2.21 -5.61
C VAL A 37 1.14 2.64 -4.14
N MET A 38 -0.07 2.97 -3.67
CA MET A 38 -0.31 3.27 -2.26
C MET A 38 -0.03 2.04 -1.37
N LEU A 39 -0.55 0.86 -1.71
CA LEU A 39 -0.33 -0.37 -0.94
C LEU A 39 1.16 -0.75 -0.88
N ARG A 40 1.90 -0.63 -1.99
CA ARG A 40 3.36 -0.82 -2.01
C ARG A 40 4.05 0.11 -1.01
N ARG A 41 3.66 1.39 -1.01
CA ARG A 41 4.21 2.35 -0.05
C ARG A 41 3.87 1.98 1.39
N PHE A 42 2.64 1.57 1.66
CA PHE A 42 2.19 1.12 2.97
C PHE A 42 2.99 -0.08 3.48
N LYS A 43 3.26 -1.07 2.61
CA LYS A 43 4.09 -2.23 2.95
C LYS A 43 5.52 -1.81 3.34
N VAL A 44 6.13 -0.87 2.63
CA VAL A 44 7.47 -0.34 2.95
C VAL A 44 7.50 0.32 4.33
N VAL A 45 6.43 1.02 4.73
CA VAL A 45 6.37 1.71 6.03
C VAL A 45 5.62 0.93 7.11
N LYS A 46 5.33 -0.37 6.90
CA LYS A 46 4.53 -1.21 7.81
C LYS A 46 5.06 -1.13 9.24
N GLN A 47 6.36 -1.38 9.44
CA GLN A 47 6.97 -1.39 10.76
C GLN A 47 6.85 -0.04 11.47
N GLN A 48 7.03 1.07 10.74
CA GLN A 48 6.91 2.41 11.31
C GLN A 48 5.46 2.75 11.67
N LEU A 49 4.49 2.32 10.85
CA LEU A 49 3.08 2.47 11.15
C LEU A 49 2.66 1.65 12.38
N GLN A 50 3.17 0.43 12.52
CA GLN A 50 2.93 -0.41 13.69
C GLN A 50 3.56 0.20 14.96
N ALA A 51 4.81 0.66 14.88
CA ALA A 51 5.48 1.35 15.98
C ALA A 51 4.71 2.61 16.43
N LEU A 52 4.21 3.40 15.46
CA LEU A 52 3.39 4.58 15.75
C LEU A 52 2.15 4.23 16.58
N VAL A 53 1.37 3.22 16.18
CA VAL A 53 0.11 2.87 16.90
C VAL A 53 0.32 2.12 18.21
N ILE A 54 1.52 1.60 18.43
CA ILE A 54 1.94 0.96 19.69
C ILE A 54 2.50 1.99 20.68
N SER A 55 3.05 3.12 20.20
CA SER A 55 3.69 4.13 21.04
C SER A 55 2.79 4.73 22.13
N ASP A 56 3.39 5.12 23.26
CA ASP A 56 2.69 5.81 24.35
C ASP A 56 2.17 7.18 23.92
N GLN A 57 2.82 7.82 22.95
CA GLN A 57 2.33 9.07 22.36
C GLN A 57 0.96 8.89 21.69
N TRP A 58 0.68 7.70 21.11
CA TRP A 58 -0.61 7.38 20.52
C TRP A 58 -1.70 7.18 21.57
N SER A 59 -1.36 6.65 22.75
CA SER A 59 -2.32 6.42 23.84
C SER A 59 -2.66 7.69 24.61
N TYR A 60 -1.74 8.67 24.66
CA TYR A 60 -1.98 10.00 25.20
C TYR A 60 -2.93 10.85 24.35
N TYR A 61 -3.04 10.55 23.06
CA TYR A 61 -3.93 11.26 22.15
C TYR A 61 -5.39 10.75 22.28
N ARG A 62 -6.20 11.43 23.11
CA ARG A 62 -7.57 11.00 23.45
C ARG A 62 -8.72 11.81 22.82
N GLU A 63 -8.49 12.88 22.07
CA GLU A 63 -9.51 13.94 22.05
C GLU A 63 -10.45 14.12 20.84
N ASP A 64 -10.38 13.37 19.73
CA ASP A 64 -11.38 13.66 18.64
C ASP A 64 -12.03 12.45 17.96
N ASP A 65 -11.38 11.28 17.91
CA ASP A 65 -11.94 10.14 17.18
C ASP A 65 -11.39 8.80 17.66
N THR A 66 -11.61 8.50 18.94
CA THR A 66 -11.13 7.27 19.59
C THR A 66 -11.64 6.02 18.89
N THR A 67 -12.85 6.05 18.33
CA THR A 67 -13.42 4.95 17.54
C THR A 67 -12.65 4.72 16.24
N ARG A 68 -12.40 5.76 15.42
CA ARG A 68 -11.59 5.58 14.20
C ARG A 68 -10.13 5.28 14.52
N ALA A 69 -9.57 5.85 15.58
CA ALA A 69 -8.21 5.55 16.02
C ALA A 69 -8.05 4.07 16.38
N LYS A 70 -9.04 3.49 17.08
CA LYS A 70 -9.09 2.07 17.40
C LYS A 70 -9.18 1.22 16.13
N LEU A 71 -10.09 1.55 15.21
CA LEU A 71 -10.21 0.83 13.94
C LEU A 71 -8.91 0.87 13.12
N VAL A 72 -8.23 2.02 13.05
CA VAL A 72 -6.94 2.17 12.36
C VAL A 72 -5.87 1.32 13.04
N LYS A 73 -5.81 1.33 14.38
CA LYS A 73 -4.87 0.51 15.15
C LYS A 73 -5.12 -0.98 14.94
N ASP A 74 -6.36 -1.43 15.09
CA ASP A 74 -6.76 -2.83 14.90
C ASP A 74 -6.40 -3.29 13.48
N LYS A 75 -6.67 -2.46 12.46
CA LYS A 75 -6.35 -2.78 11.07
C LYS A 75 -4.84 -2.83 10.77
N LEU A 76 -4.04 -1.96 11.39
CA LEU A 76 -2.58 -1.95 11.21
C LEU A 76 -1.86 -3.10 11.94
N LEU A 77 -2.51 -3.67 12.96
CA LEU A 77 -2.01 -4.83 13.71
C LEU A 77 -2.61 -6.16 13.21
N ASP A 78 -3.56 -6.12 12.29
CA ASP A 78 -4.18 -7.29 11.67
C ASP A 78 -3.23 -7.95 10.66
N ASP A 79 -2.61 -9.07 11.06
CA ASP A 79 -1.70 -9.82 10.20
C ASP A 79 -2.41 -10.48 9.01
N THR A 80 -3.68 -10.87 9.15
CA THR A 80 -4.47 -11.41 8.04
C THR A 80 -4.62 -10.37 6.94
N TRP A 81 -4.95 -9.13 7.33
CA TRP A 81 -5.06 -8.04 6.37
C TRP A 81 -3.72 -7.73 5.67
N TRP A 82 -2.59 -7.81 6.38
CA TRP A 82 -1.28 -7.67 5.74
C TRP A 82 -0.99 -8.82 4.77
N GLY A 83 -1.48 -10.03 5.06
CA GLY A 83 -1.46 -11.16 4.12
C GLY A 83 -2.27 -10.87 2.85
N ASP A 84 -3.48 -10.32 2.99
CA ASP A 84 -4.29 -9.91 1.83
C ASP A 84 -3.59 -8.83 0.99
N VAL A 85 -2.96 -7.85 1.65
CA VAL A 85 -2.17 -6.81 0.98
C VAL A 85 -0.98 -7.43 0.23
N ASP A 86 -0.31 -8.40 0.83
CA ASP A 86 0.79 -9.12 0.19
C ASP A 86 0.33 -9.88 -1.05
N TYR A 87 -0.78 -10.60 -0.92
CA TYR A 87 -1.40 -11.32 -2.02
C TYR A 87 -1.78 -10.39 -3.17
N ILE A 88 -2.48 -9.27 -2.88
CA ILE A 88 -2.86 -8.28 -3.90
C ILE A 88 -1.61 -7.71 -4.59
N LEU A 89 -0.54 -7.40 -3.84
CA LEU A 89 0.68 -6.85 -4.43
C LEU A 89 1.41 -7.86 -5.33
N THR A 90 1.43 -9.13 -4.93
CA THR A 90 2.03 -10.21 -5.72
C THR A 90 1.20 -10.48 -6.99
N PHE A 91 -0.12 -10.61 -6.84
CA PHE A 91 -1.06 -10.80 -7.95
C PHE A 91 -1.00 -9.65 -8.97
N THR A 92 -0.87 -8.42 -8.49
CA THR A 92 -0.80 -7.24 -9.37
C THR A 92 0.61 -6.88 -9.84
N GLU A 93 1.65 -7.61 -9.41
CA GLU A 93 3.04 -7.34 -9.78
C GLU A 93 3.28 -7.38 -11.30
N PRO A 94 2.78 -8.37 -12.05
CA PRO A 94 3.06 -8.44 -13.47
C PRO A 94 2.31 -7.33 -14.24
N MET A 95 1.07 -7.02 -13.85
CA MET A 95 0.31 -5.88 -14.39
C MET A 95 1.00 -4.55 -14.10
N TYR A 96 1.51 -4.36 -12.87
CA TYR A 96 2.23 -3.16 -12.49
C TYR A 96 3.54 -3.00 -13.29
N SER A 97 4.26 -4.11 -13.51
CA SER A 97 5.47 -4.14 -14.31
C SER A 97 5.20 -3.76 -15.77
N MET A 98 4.09 -4.25 -16.33
CA MET A 98 3.62 -3.87 -17.68
C MET A 98 3.32 -2.39 -17.78
N LEU A 99 2.54 -1.85 -16.84
CA LEU A 99 2.21 -0.43 -16.82
C LEU A 99 3.46 0.45 -16.71
N ARG A 100 4.48 0.01 -15.94
CA ARG A 100 5.74 0.75 -15.79
C ARG A 100 6.58 0.76 -17.07
N LEU A 101 6.57 -0.33 -17.85
CA LEU A 101 7.24 -0.37 -19.15
C LEU A 101 6.53 0.53 -20.18
N CYS A 102 5.20 0.53 -20.17
CA CYS A 102 4.40 1.42 -21.02
C CYS A 102 4.56 2.90 -20.70
N ASP A 103 4.95 3.24 -19.47
CA ASP A 103 5.20 4.63 -19.05
C ASP A 103 6.54 5.18 -19.57
N THR A 104 7.36 4.36 -20.25
CA THR A 104 8.61 4.80 -20.87
C THR A 104 8.36 5.31 -22.30
N ASP A 105 9.11 6.32 -22.74
CA ASP A 105 9.02 6.89 -24.11
C ASP A 105 9.56 5.95 -25.22
N GLN A 106 9.63 4.64 -24.97
CA GLN A 106 10.16 3.64 -25.90
C GLN A 106 9.05 2.81 -26.53
N PRO A 107 9.22 2.31 -27.77
CA PRO A 107 8.27 1.37 -28.36
C PRO A 107 8.17 0.10 -27.51
N CYS A 108 7.09 -0.06 -26.75
CA CYS A 108 6.95 -1.13 -25.76
C CYS A 108 5.87 -2.16 -26.13
N LEU A 109 5.19 -2.00 -27.27
CA LEU A 109 4.04 -2.84 -27.63
C LEU A 109 4.42 -4.33 -27.72
N HIS A 110 5.56 -4.67 -28.31
CA HIS A 110 6.01 -6.06 -28.40
C HIS A 110 6.31 -6.65 -27.01
N LEU A 111 6.89 -5.86 -26.10
CA LEU A 111 7.17 -6.27 -24.72
C LEU A 111 5.89 -6.49 -23.91
N VAL A 112 4.85 -5.68 -24.17
CA VAL A 112 3.53 -5.84 -23.53
C VAL A 112 2.90 -7.18 -23.91
N TYR A 113 2.94 -7.55 -25.20
CA TYR A 113 2.40 -8.83 -25.66
C TYR A 113 3.19 -10.01 -25.09
N GLU A 114 4.53 -9.95 -25.08
CA GLU A 114 5.37 -11.00 -24.49
C GLU A 114 5.07 -11.21 -23.00
N MET A 115 4.90 -10.13 -22.23
CA MET A 115 4.59 -10.27 -20.81
C MET A 115 3.16 -10.75 -20.56
N TRP A 116 2.19 -10.31 -21.37
CA TRP A 116 0.82 -10.78 -21.25
C TRP A 116 0.72 -12.30 -21.51
N ASP A 117 1.46 -12.80 -22.49
CA ASP A 117 1.55 -14.24 -22.78
C ASP A 117 2.13 -15.01 -21.58
N SER A 118 3.23 -14.51 -20.99
CA SER A 118 3.81 -15.13 -19.78
C SER A 118 2.88 -15.12 -18.56
N MET A 119 2.09 -14.06 -18.38
CA MET A 119 1.13 -13.95 -17.27
C MET A 119 0.03 -15.01 -17.37
N ILE A 120 -0.45 -15.30 -18.58
CA ILE A 120 -1.48 -16.31 -18.81
C ILE A 120 -0.90 -17.71 -18.56
N CYS A 121 0.33 -17.98 -19.01
CA CYS A 121 0.98 -19.27 -18.77
C CYS A 121 1.24 -19.54 -17.27
N ASP A 122 1.69 -18.53 -16.52
CA ASP A 122 1.92 -18.65 -15.08
C ASP A 122 0.60 -18.87 -14.29
N GLU A 123 -0.54 -18.36 -14.79
CA GLU A 123 -1.86 -18.63 -14.22
C GLU A 123 -2.37 -20.05 -14.52
N GLU A 124 -2.09 -20.59 -15.72
CA GLU A 124 -2.46 -21.96 -16.10
C GLU A 124 -1.71 -23.03 -15.27
N ASP A 125 -0.43 -22.82 -14.98
CA ASP A 125 0.37 -23.71 -14.13
C ASP A 125 -0.08 -23.72 -12.65
N TYR A 126 -0.78 -22.66 -12.20
CA TYR A 126 -1.34 -22.59 -10.84
C TYR A 126 -2.76 -23.21 -10.76
N ILE A 127 -3.44 -23.40 -11.89
CA ILE A 127 -4.84 -23.84 -11.99
C ILE A 127 -4.97 -25.31 -12.46
N CYS A 128 -3.97 -25.86 -13.16
CA CYS A 128 -3.94 -27.28 -13.55
C CYS A 128 -3.00 -28.10 -12.65
N PRO A 129 -3.51 -29.02 -11.79
CA PRO A 129 -2.68 -29.96 -11.04
C PRO A 129 -2.04 -31.05 -11.90
#